data_AF-A0A2D5S493-F1
#
_entry.id   AF-A0A2D5S493-F1
#
_cell.length_a   1.000
_cell.length_b   1.000
_cell.length_c   1.000
_cell.angle_alpha   90.00
_cell.angle_beta   90.00
_cell.angle_gamma   90.00
#
_symmetry.space_group_name_H-M   'P 1'
#
loop_
_entity.id
_entity.type
_entity.pdbx_description
1 polymer ?
#
loop_
_entity_poly.entity_id
_entity_poly.type
_entity_poly.pdbx_seq_one_letter_code
_entity_poly.pdbx_strand_id
1 'polypeptide(L)'
;MADQSTVERVETVGRRTQETGRGLEAFQRYTSRMLDLPEEISDAIAFMRGHLRGLIRFDTEYLPIKVVFAPDGRLIAPVMEAMLLSTDCALYLPEEPESDDDRIVQLMVTLDRFEESGPDGVLADRWRIYHGEPDDVRWAAMTVDFCKFAGYAFDGEAVMSPNPLAEAEATLCRSVNADREGDLRRLALERAEVEVESPRLVGVDPLGLDIRGRFEVIRIGFETPAGDQDAAAIQIARLLDGDR
;
A
#
# COMPACT_ATOMS: atom_id res chain seq x y z
N MET A 1 5.72 -14.07 53.20
CA MET A 1 6.65 -13.68 52.12
C MET A 1 6.07 -14.24 50.83
N ALA A 2 5.37 -13.39 50.06
CA ALA A 2 4.85 -13.78 48.75
C ALA A 2 6.00 -13.89 47.76
N ASP A 3 5.97 -14.95 46.97
CA ASP A 3 6.98 -15.36 46.00
C ASP A 3 7.14 -14.30 44.89
N GLN A 4 8.36 -13.77 44.75
CA GLN A 4 8.73 -12.78 43.73
C GLN A 4 8.51 -13.30 42.30
N SER A 5 8.48 -14.63 42.09
CA SER A 5 8.23 -15.25 40.77
C SER A 5 6.80 -15.07 40.26
N THR A 6 5.84 -14.85 41.17
CA THR A 6 4.42 -14.69 40.83
C THR A 6 4.11 -13.26 40.39
N VAL A 7 4.91 -12.27 40.83
CA VAL A 7 4.71 -10.85 40.50
C VAL A 7 5.17 -10.54 39.06
N GLU A 8 6.30 -11.09 38.61
CA GLU A 8 6.80 -10.90 37.22
C GLU A 8 5.88 -11.52 36.15
N ARG A 9 5.22 -12.65 36.46
CA ARG A 9 4.27 -13.27 35.52
C ARG A 9 3.00 -12.44 35.34
N VAL A 10 2.53 -11.74 36.38
CA VAL A 10 1.34 -10.89 36.30
C VAL A 10 1.64 -9.60 35.53
N GLU A 11 2.84 -9.03 35.66
CA GLU A 11 3.25 -7.84 34.88
C GLU A 11 3.45 -8.14 33.39
N THR A 12 3.97 -9.33 33.06
CA THR A 12 4.15 -9.76 31.65
C THR A 12 2.81 -10.03 30.96
N VAL A 13 1.83 -10.59 31.68
CA VAL A 13 0.45 -10.74 31.19
C VAL A 13 -0.23 -9.37 31.08
N GLY A 14 -0.04 -8.47 32.05
CA GLY A 14 -0.58 -7.11 32.02
C GLY A 14 -0.10 -6.27 30.83
N ARG A 15 1.17 -6.40 30.42
CA ARG A 15 1.70 -5.75 29.20
C ARG A 15 1.12 -6.34 27.91
N ARG A 16 1.00 -7.67 27.81
CA ARG A 16 0.35 -8.32 26.65
C ARG A 16 -1.11 -7.92 26.49
N THR A 17 -1.84 -7.74 27.59
CA THR A 17 -3.25 -7.30 27.59
C THR A 17 -3.40 -5.82 27.24
N GLN A 18 -2.42 -4.97 27.57
CA GLN A 18 -2.41 -3.55 27.16
C GLN A 18 -2.05 -3.36 25.68
N GLU A 19 -1.17 -4.20 25.12
CA GLU A 19 -0.86 -4.22 23.68
C GLU A 19 -2.05 -4.71 22.83
N THR A 20 -2.77 -5.73 23.29
CA THR A 20 -4.03 -6.17 22.64
C THR A 20 -5.15 -5.13 22.75
N GLY A 21 -5.20 -4.34 23.83
CA GLY A 21 -6.15 -3.24 23.98
C GLY A 21 -5.91 -2.06 23.03
N ARG A 22 -4.63 -1.71 22.77
CA ARG A 22 -4.28 -0.67 21.79
C ARG A 22 -4.57 -1.09 20.35
N GLY A 23 -4.36 -2.36 20.03
CA GLY A 23 -4.76 -2.96 18.76
C GLY A 23 -6.27 -2.91 18.54
N LEU A 24 -7.06 -3.20 19.58
CA LEU A 24 -8.53 -3.18 19.52
C LEU A 24 -9.12 -1.76 19.38
N GLU A 25 -8.53 -0.75 20.02
CA GLU A 25 -8.97 0.66 19.88
C GLU A 25 -8.55 1.29 18.54
N ALA A 26 -7.36 0.92 18.02
CA ALA A 26 -6.94 1.29 16.66
C ALA A 26 -7.81 0.58 15.61
N PHE A 27 -8.17 -0.68 15.84
CA PHE A 27 -9.10 -1.49 15.06
C PHE A 27 -10.50 -0.87 15.00
N GLN A 28 -11.12 -0.55 16.15
CA GLN A 28 -12.44 0.08 16.15
C GLN A 28 -12.41 1.46 15.48
N ARG A 29 -11.32 2.23 15.64
CA ARG A 29 -11.19 3.53 14.97
C ARG A 29 -10.92 3.42 13.47
N TYR A 30 -10.19 2.41 13.00
CA TYR A 30 -9.82 2.26 11.59
C TYR A 30 -10.92 1.62 10.76
N THR A 31 -11.50 0.51 11.22
CA THR A 31 -12.60 -0.15 10.52
C THR A 31 -13.85 0.74 10.52
N SER A 32 -14.08 1.49 11.61
CA SER A 32 -15.05 2.60 11.61
C SER A 32 -14.61 3.68 10.63
N ARG A 33 -13.38 4.23 10.71
CA ARG A 33 -12.93 5.30 9.79
C ARG A 33 -13.07 4.96 8.32
N MET A 34 -12.68 3.76 7.87
CA MET A 34 -12.70 3.42 6.45
C MET A 34 -14.10 3.02 5.96
N LEU A 35 -14.98 2.53 6.85
CA LEU A 35 -16.41 2.36 6.57
C LEU A 35 -17.19 3.69 6.70
N ASP A 36 -16.61 4.69 7.38
CA ASP A 36 -17.17 6.03 7.60
C ASP A 36 -16.55 7.09 6.67
N LEU A 37 -15.57 6.73 5.83
CA LEU A 37 -15.05 7.62 4.81
C LEU A 37 -16.15 7.85 3.77
N PRO A 38 -16.32 9.09 3.27
CA PRO A 38 -17.09 9.34 2.07
C PRO A 38 -16.70 8.36 0.96
N GLU A 39 -17.69 7.81 0.26
CA GLU A 39 -17.52 6.81 -0.80
C GLU A 39 -16.48 7.28 -1.83
N GLU A 40 -16.49 8.56 -2.16
CA GLU A 40 -15.58 9.17 -3.14
C GLU A 40 -14.11 9.14 -2.70
N ILE A 41 -13.84 9.24 -1.39
CA ILE A 41 -12.48 9.15 -0.84
C ILE A 41 -12.03 7.68 -0.85
N SER A 42 -12.91 6.77 -0.45
CA SER A 42 -12.65 5.33 -0.48
C SER A 42 -12.34 4.85 -1.90
N ASP A 43 -13.10 5.33 -2.88
CA ASP A 43 -12.90 5.05 -4.30
C ASP A 43 -11.56 5.62 -4.81
N ALA A 44 -11.21 6.86 -4.43
CA ALA A 44 -9.92 7.44 -4.77
C ALA A 44 -8.75 6.61 -4.22
N ILE A 45 -8.82 6.20 -2.94
CA ILE A 45 -7.78 5.38 -2.30
C ILE A 45 -7.68 4.02 -3.00
N ALA A 46 -8.81 3.36 -3.25
CA ALA A 46 -8.85 2.08 -3.95
C ALA A 46 -8.24 2.20 -5.36
N PHE A 47 -8.60 3.25 -6.09
CA PHE A 47 -8.08 3.53 -7.42
C PHE A 47 -6.57 3.76 -7.39
N MET A 48 -6.06 4.61 -6.49
CA MET A 48 -4.62 4.85 -6.37
C MET A 48 -3.85 3.58 -6.03
N ARG A 49 -4.37 2.73 -5.13
CA ARG A 49 -3.74 1.44 -4.77
C ARG A 49 -3.71 0.44 -5.93
N GLY A 50 -4.61 0.58 -6.89
CA GLY A 50 -4.60 -0.18 -8.14
C GLY A 50 -3.60 0.31 -9.18
N HIS A 51 -3.10 1.55 -9.06
CA HIS A 51 -2.27 2.19 -10.09
C HIS A 51 -0.94 2.67 -9.51
N LEU A 52 0.06 1.78 -9.55
CA LEU A 52 1.41 2.03 -9.00
C LEU A 52 2.41 2.56 -10.04
N ARG A 53 1.94 2.96 -11.21
CA ARG A 53 2.72 3.57 -12.29
C ARG A 53 1.94 4.74 -12.88
N GLY A 54 2.64 5.81 -13.21
CA GLY A 54 2.07 6.95 -13.91
C GLY A 54 3.12 7.96 -14.35
N LEU A 55 2.76 9.25 -14.33
CA LEU A 55 3.65 10.36 -14.68
C LEU A 55 3.86 11.27 -13.48
N ILE A 56 5.11 11.68 -13.25
CA ILE A 56 5.41 12.83 -12.40
C ILE A 56 5.72 14.04 -13.27
N ARG A 57 5.03 15.14 -13.00
CA ARG A 57 5.38 16.47 -13.46
C ARG A 57 6.21 17.16 -12.40
N PHE A 58 7.32 17.75 -12.78
CA PHE A 58 8.09 18.68 -11.97
C PHE A 58 8.52 19.84 -12.87
N ASP A 59 8.34 21.07 -12.40
CA ASP A 59 8.47 22.28 -13.23
C ASP A 59 7.63 22.15 -14.53
N THR A 60 8.27 22.04 -15.71
CA THR A 60 7.64 21.86 -17.03
C THR A 60 7.82 20.48 -17.64
N GLU A 61 8.52 19.57 -16.96
CA GLU A 61 8.87 18.25 -17.47
C GLU A 61 7.88 17.19 -16.98
N TYR A 62 7.64 16.16 -17.79
CA TYR A 62 6.86 14.98 -17.44
C TYR A 62 7.71 13.73 -17.63
N LEU A 63 7.83 12.91 -16.59
CA LEU A 63 8.58 11.66 -16.64
C LEU A 63 7.74 10.49 -16.11
N PRO A 64 7.86 9.29 -16.69
CA PRO A 64 7.30 8.08 -16.12
C PRO A 64 7.83 7.83 -14.71
N ILE A 65 6.96 7.38 -13.82
CA ILE A 65 7.32 7.05 -12.44
C ILE A 65 6.57 5.82 -11.97
N LYS A 66 7.23 5.03 -11.11
CA LYS A 66 6.60 3.95 -10.36
C LYS A 66 6.64 4.29 -8.89
N VAL A 67 5.52 4.08 -8.20
CA VAL A 67 5.36 4.40 -6.77
C VAL A 67 4.97 3.15 -5.99
N VAL A 68 5.16 3.20 -4.68
CA VAL A 68 4.53 2.24 -3.75
C VAL A 68 4.04 3.00 -2.52
N PHE A 69 2.92 2.57 -1.93
CA PHE A 69 2.45 3.11 -0.65
C PHE A 69 3.32 2.62 0.49
N ALA A 70 3.82 3.53 1.32
CA ALA A 70 4.40 3.22 2.61
C ALA A 70 3.31 2.84 3.64
N PRO A 71 3.69 2.18 4.74
CA PRO A 71 2.78 1.85 5.84
C PRO A 71 1.98 3.03 6.41
N ASP A 72 2.56 4.23 6.37
CA ASP A 72 1.96 5.47 6.87
C ASP A 72 1.06 6.18 5.82
N GLY A 73 0.96 5.64 4.61
CA GLY A 73 0.15 6.21 3.52
C GLY A 73 0.91 7.13 2.57
N ARG A 74 2.18 7.48 2.84
CA ARG A 74 3.02 8.23 1.90
C ARG A 74 3.33 7.41 0.64
N LEU A 75 3.66 8.07 -0.46
CA LEU A 75 4.13 7.40 -1.68
C LEU A 75 5.66 7.39 -1.73
N ILE A 76 6.25 6.27 -2.11
CA ILE A 76 7.70 6.09 -2.18
C ILE A 76 8.10 5.84 -3.62
N ALA A 77 9.15 6.52 -4.08
CA ALA A 77 9.74 6.29 -5.38
C ALA A 77 11.22 6.68 -5.40
N PRO A 78 12.03 6.02 -6.26
CA PRO A 78 13.30 6.58 -6.68
C PRO A 78 13.01 7.79 -7.61
N VAL A 79 13.81 8.84 -7.46
CA VAL A 79 13.62 10.12 -8.16
C VAL A 79 14.95 10.73 -8.54
N MET A 80 14.90 11.70 -9.47
CA MET A 80 16.06 12.51 -9.82
C MET A 80 16.33 13.61 -8.78
N GLU A 81 17.58 14.06 -8.68
CA GLU A 81 17.96 15.22 -7.82
C GLU A 81 17.13 16.47 -8.15
N ALA A 82 16.86 16.72 -9.43
CA ALA A 82 16.09 17.88 -9.87
C ALA A 82 14.66 17.89 -9.33
N MET A 83 14.00 16.72 -9.23
CA MET A 83 12.66 16.60 -8.66
C MET A 83 12.64 17.00 -7.19
N LEU A 84 13.66 16.60 -6.42
CA LEU A 84 13.80 16.94 -5.01
C LEU A 84 14.06 18.43 -4.75
N LEU A 85 14.53 19.16 -5.76
CA LEU A 85 14.76 20.60 -5.69
C LEU A 85 13.58 21.41 -6.22
N SER A 86 12.61 20.76 -6.88
CA SER A 86 11.40 21.42 -7.35
C SER A 86 10.46 21.70 -6.18
N THR A 87 9.73 22.82 -6.30
CA THR A 87 8.72 23.23 -5.32
C THR A 87 7.30 22.91 -5.78
N ASP A 88 7.14 22.40 -7.01
CA ASP A 88 5.86 22.11 -7.62
C ASP A 88 5.95 20.77 -8.36
N CYS A 89 5.53 19.71 -7.66
CA CYS A 89 5.45 18.36 -8.19
C CYS A 89 3.99 17.89 -8.24
N ALA A 90 3.60 17.29 -9.36
CA ALA A 90 2.30 16.65 -9.51
C ALA A 90 2.43 15.24 -10.04
N LEU A 91 1.75 14.28 -9.41
CA LEU A 91 1.70 12.88 -9.81
C LEU A 91 0.34 12.58 -10.48
N TYR A 92 0.37 11.86 -11.59
CA TYR A 92 -0.80 11.42 -12.34
C TYR A 92 -0.80 9.90 -12.37
N LEU A 93 -1.87 9.27 -11.88
CA LEU A 93 -2.02 7.81 -11.83
C LEU A 93 -3.36 7.41 -12.50
N PRO A 94 -3.37 6.56 -13.54
CA PRO A 94 -2.23 6.08 -14.34
C PRO A 94 -1.62 7.18 -15.27
N GLU A 95 -0.67 6.79 -16.14
CA GLU A 95 0.06 7.67 -17.08
C GLU A 95 -0.84 8.32 -18.15
N GLU A 96 -1.85 7.60 -18.65
CA GLU A 96 -2.86 8.14 -19.58
C GLU A 96 -4.24 7.55 -19.23
N PRO A 97 -5.33 8.29 -19.45
CA PRO A 97 -6.65 7.70 -19.39
C PRO A 97 -6.87 6.89 -20.66
N GLU A 98 -7.20 5.60 -20.54
CA GLU A 98 -7.79 4.88 -21.67
C GLU A 98 -9.16 5.51 -21.97
N SER A 99 -9.19 6.47 -22.89
CA SER A 99 -10.38 7.12 -23.45
C SER A 99 -11.31 7.96 -22.55
N ASP A 100 -11.17 7.92 -21.22
CA ASP A 100 -11.98 8.71 -20.27
C ASP A 100 -11.11 9.55 -19.32
N ASP A 101 -11.02 10.87 -19.54
CA ASP A 101 -10.28 11.84 -18.71
C ASP A 101 -10.66 11.81 -17.21
N ASP A 102 -11.80 11.22 -16.87
CA ASP A 102 -12.32 11.12 -15.50
C ASP A 102 -11.69 10.00 -14.65
N ARG A 103 -10.86 9.13 -15.27
CA ARG A 103 -10.18 8.00 -14.60
C ARG A 103 -8.68 8.22 -14.41
N ILE A 104 -8.29 9.44 -14.03
CA ILE A 104 -6.94 9.73 -13.53
C ILE A 104 -7.05 10.38 -12.15
N VAL A 105 -6.21 9.92 -11.23
CA VAL A 105 -5.94 10.62 -9.99
C VAL A 105 -4.80 11.61 -10.23
N GLN A 106 -5.05 12.88 -9.92
CA GLN A 106 -4.06 13.94 -9.95
C GLN A 106 -3.71 14.33 -8.52
N LEU A 107 -2.44 14.23 -8.15
CA LEU A 107 -1.95 14.52 -6.81
C LEU A 107 -0.95 15.67 -6.88
N MET A 108 -1.14 16.71 -6.07
CA MET A 108 -0.02 17.59 -5.74
C MET A 108 0.75 16.94 -4.61
N VAL A 109 2.08 16.84 -4.76
CA VAL A 109 2.93 16.14 -3.81
C VAL A 109 4.14 16.96 -3.40
N THR A 110 4.50 16.85 -2.13
CA THR A 110 5.76 17.36 -1.60
C THR A 110 6.71 16.19 -1.39
N LEU A 111 7.97 16.33 -1.84
CA LEU A 111 8.98 15.27 -1.81
C LEU A 111 9.98 15.53 -0.69
N ASP A 112 10.12 14.57 0.23
CA ASP A 112 11.18 14.54 1.24
C ASP A 112 12.23 13.49 0.88
N ARG A 113 13.48 13.92 0.78
CA ARG A 113 14.62 13.00 0.59
C ARG A 113 14.79 12.09 1.81
N PHE A 114 15.05 10.81 1.54
CA PHE A 114 15.64 9.92 2.52
C PHE A 114 16.82 9.14 1.92
N GLU A 115 17.63 8.54 2.80
CA GLU A 115 18.81 7.76 2.44
C GLU A 115 18.56 6.27 2.74
N GLU A 116 19.00 5.37 1.84
CA GLU A 116 18.82 3.92 2.01
C GLU A 116 19.50 3.38 3.28
N SER A 117 20.60 4.01 3.70
CA SER A 117 21.31 3.64 4.93
C SER A 117 20.68 4.21 6.20
N GLY A 118 19.62 5.03 6.05
CA GLY A 118 18.92 5.68 7.14
C GLY A 118 17.74 4.87 7.69
N PRO A 119 16.99 5.45 8.66
CA PRO A 119 15.84 4.79 9.28
C PRO A 119 14.75 4.38 8.29
N ASP A 120 14.58 5.16 7.22
CA ASP A 120 13.58 4.92 6.17
C ASP A 120 14.08 4.00 5.05
N GLY A 121 15.28 3.40 5.17
CA GLY A 121 15.84 2.50 4.17
C GLY A 121 14.94 1.32 3.81
N VAL A 122 14.14 0.85 4.77
CA VAL A 122 13.12 -0.21 4.56
C VAL A 122 12.05 0.16 3.52
N LEU A 123 11.83 1.45 3.27
CA LEU A 123 10.89 1.93 2.25
C LEU A 123 11.46 1.75 0.84
N ALA A 124 12.78 1.88 0.66
CA ALA A 124 13.44 1.55 -0.59
C ALA A 124 13.35 0.05 -0.89
N ASP A 125 13.56 -0.80 0.13
CA ASP A 125 13.37 -2.25 0.00
C ASP A 125 11.93 -2.61 -0.38
N ARG A 126 10.93 -1.94 0.21
CA ARG A 126 9.52 -2.10 -0.18
C ARG A 126 9.31 -1.79 -1.65
N TRP A 127 9.84 -0.68 -2.15
CA TRP A 127 9.72 -0.35 -3.57
C TRP A 127 10.37 -1.44 -4.45
N ARG A 128 11.54 -1.95 -4.07
CA ARG A 128 12.22 -3.03 -4.80
C ARG A 128 11.44 -4.34 -4.80
N ILE A 129 10.76 -4.66 -3.71
CA ILE A 129 9.88 -5.82 -3.62
C ILE A 129 8.81 -5.73 -4.71
N TYR A 130 8.23 -4.56 -4.96
CA TYR A 130 7.20 -4.35 -5.99
C TYR A 130 7.78 -4.26 -7.41
N HIS A 131 8.84 -3.48 -7.59
CA HIS A 131 9.25 -3.00 -8.92
C HIS A 131 10.60 -3.52 -9.41
N GLY A 132 11.38 -4.19 -8.55
CA GLY A 132 12.73 -4.66 -8.88
C GLY A 132 13.81 -3.62 -8.61
N GLU A 133 14.86 -3.58 -9.43
CA GLU A 133 15.94 -2.60 -9.27
C GLU A 133 15.51 -1.21 -9.76
N PRO A 134 15.83 -0.13 -9.02
CA PRO A 134 15.48 1.23 -9.42
C PRO A 134 16.40 1.75 -10.54
N ASP A 135 15.85 2.63 -11.37
CA ASP A 135 16.62 3.32 -12.43
C ASP A 135 17.43 4.51 -11.87
N ASP A 136 16.92 5.13 -10.79
CA ASP A 136 17.52 6.29 -10.12
C ASP A 136 18.15 5.92 -8.76
N VAL A 137 19.06 6.79 -8.30
CA VAL A 137 19.87 6.55 -7.08
C VAL A 137 19.40 7.33 -5.85
N ARG A 138 18.40 8.21 -5.98
CA ARG A 138 17.86 9.00 -4.86
C ARG A 138 16.43 8.58 -4.55
N TRP A 139 16.07 8.64 -3.28
CA TRP A 139 14.75 8.26 -2.81
C TRP A 139 13.97 9.44 -2.28
N ALA A 140 12.67 9.45 -2.57
CA ALA A 140 11.72 10.38 -2.01
C ALA A 140 10.59 9.63 -1.28
N ALA A 141 10.20 10.18 -0.14
CA ALA A 141 8.90 9.96 0.45
C ALA A 141 8.02 11.15 0.10
N MET A 142 6.86 10.90 -0.48
CA MET A 142 5.94 11.91 -0.98
C MET A 142 4.75 12.03 -0.05
N THR A 143 4.50 13.23 0.45
CA THR A 143 3.21 13.58 1.06
C THR A 143 2.28 14.11 -0.01
N VAL A 144 1.00 13.75 0.05
CA VAL A 144 -0.04 14.30 -0.80
C VAL A 144 -0.54 15.58 -0.15
N ASP A 145 -0.50 16.68 -0.87
CA ASP A 145 -1.02 17.97 -0.42
C ASP A 145 -2.46 18.17 -0.91
N PHE A 146 -2.77 17.64 -2.10
CA PHE A 146 -4.08 17.76 -2.72
C PHE A 146 -4.33 16.57 -3.65
N CYS A 147 -5.57 16.08 -3.69
CA CYS A 147 -6.00 15.01 -4.60
C CYS A 147 -7.23 15.41 -5.41
N LYS A 148 -7.21 15.16 -6.71
CA LYS A 148 -8.36 15.27 -7.60
C LYS A 148 -8.63 13.94 -8.28
N PHE A 149 -9.88 13.46 -8.19
CA PHE A 149 -10.32 12.20 -8.80
C PHE A 149 -11.83 12.25 -9.09
N ALA A 150 -12.25 11.76 -10.25
CA ALA A 150 -13.67 11.66 -10.65
C ALA A 150 -14.48 12.96 -10.46
N GLY A 151 -13.86 14.12 -10.70
CA GLY A 151 -14.48 15.44 -10.52
C GLY A 151 -14.51 15.98 -9.09
N TYR A 152 -14.08 15.17 -8.11
CA TYR A 152 -13.96 15.56 -6.71
C TYR A 152 -12.55 16.09 -6.40
N ALA A 153 -12.48 16.92 -5.36
CA ALA A 153 -11.26 17.51 -4.85
C ALA A 153 -11.19 17.23 -3.34
N PHE A 154 -10.09 16.65 -2.90
CA PHE A 154 -9.86 16.23 -1.53
C PHE A 154 -8.60 16.88 -0.98
N ASP A 155 -8.59 17.09 0.33
CA ASP A 155 -7.36 17.35 1.06
C ASP A 155 -6.44 16.12 0.97
N GLY A 156 -5.14 16.33 0.84
CA GLY A 156 -4.20 15.23 0.68
C GLY A 156 -4.12 14.29 1.90
N GLU A 157 -4.35 14.79 3.13
CA GLU A 157 -4.37 13.96 4.33
C GLU A 157 -5.49 12.91 4.28
N ALA A 158 -6.62 13.23 3.62
CA ALA A 158 -7.75 12.32 3.50
C ALA A 158 -7.44 11.04 2.69
N VAL A 159 -6.47 11.10 1.77
CA VAL A 159 -6.08 9.93 0.94
C VAL A 159 -4.80 9.25 1.43
N MET A 160 -4.09 9.83 2.40
CA MET A 160 -2.90 9.23 3.04
C MET A 160 -3.28 8.39 4.27
N SER A 161 -4.05 7.32 4.04
CA SER A 161 -4.50 6.45 5.13
C SER A 161 -3.44 5.38 5.48
N PRO A 162 -3.04 5.25 6.76
CA PRO A 162 -2.13 4.20 7.21
C PRO A 162 -2.67 2.79 6.91
N ASN A 163 -1.77 1.85 6.64
CA ASN A 163 -2.10 0.44 6.49
C ASN A 163 -2.12 -0.26 7.87
N PRO A 164 -3.29 -0.66 8.42
CA PRO A 164 -3.36 -1.36 9.70
C PRO A 164 -2.74 -2.75 9.64
N LEU A 165 -2.52 -3.29 8.44
CA LEU A 165 -1.90 -4.60 8.22
C LEU A 165 -0.38 -4.50 8.09
N ALA A 166 0.24 -3.32 8.24
CA ALA A 166 1.67 -3.14 8.00
C ALA A 166 2.57 -4.10 8.78
N GLU A 167 2.24 -4.40 10.04
CA GLU A 167 3.01 -5.35 10.86
C GLU A 167 2.82 -6.82 10.42
N ALA A 168 1.64 -7.15 9.90
CA ALA A 168 1.27 -8.51 9.50
C ALA A 168 1.58 -8.83 8.03
N GLU A 169 1.70 -7.81 7.18
CA GLU A 169 1.81 -7.91 5.71
C GLU A 169 2.92 -8.87 5.30
N ALA A 170 4.13 -8.70 5.83
CA ALA A 170 5.26 -9.55 5.48
C ALA A 170 5.02 -11.04 5.82
N THR A 171 4.28 -11.32 6.90
CA THR A 171 3.93 -12.70 7.29
C THR A 171 2.87 -13.27 6.37
N LEU A 172 1.86 -12.49 6.00
CA LEU A 172 0.83 -12.88 5.03
C LEU A 172 1.45 -13.18 3.66
N CYS A 173 2.29 -12.27 3.14
CA CYS A 173 3.02 -12.46 1.89
C CYS A 173 3.87 -13.73 1.91
N ARG A 174 4.64 -13.97 2.98
CA ARG A 174 5.45 -15.18 3.11
C ARG A 174 4.61 -16.45 3.14
N SER A 175 3.49 -16.45 3.85
CA SER A 175 2.62 -17.63 3.96
C SER A 175 2.09 -18.05 2.59
N VAL A 176 1.64 -17.10 1.77
CA VAL A 176 1.13 -17.39 0.42
C VAL A 176 2.26 -17.79 -0.52
N ASN A 177 3.39 -17.06 -0.49
CA ASN A 177 4.52 -17.32 -1.39
C ASN A 177 5.25 -18.65 -1.11
N ALA A 178 4.94 -19.35 0.00
CA ALA A 178 5.57 -20.62 0.33
C ALA A 178 5.14 -21.76 -0.62
N ASP A 179 3.87 -21.83 -1.00
CA ASP A 179 3.32 -22.95 -1.75
C ASP A 179 2.12 -22.61 -2.66
N ARG A 180 1.72 -21.34 -2.79
CA ARG A 180 0.51 -20.92 -3.55
C ARG A 180 0.81 -20.21 -4.87
N GLU A 181 1.99 -20.44 -5.47
CA GLU A 181 2.36 -19.79 -6.75
C GLU A 181 1.36 -20.09 -7.88
N GLY A 182 0.87 -21.33 -7.95
CA GLY A 182 -0.14 -21.74 -8.95
C GLY A 182 -1.46 -21.00 -8.78
N ASP A 183 -1.90 -20.79 -7.54
CA ASP A 183 -3.14 -20.08 -7.23
C ASP A 183 -3.02 -18.59 -7.54
N LEU A 184 -1.87 -17.97 -7.25
CA LEU A 184 -1.60 -16.58 -7.64
C LEU A 184 -1.61 -16.40 -9.16
N ARG A 185 -1.05 -17.35 -9.91
CA ARG A 185 -1.05 -17.34 -11.38
C ARG A 185 -2.47 -17.40 -11.92
N ARG A 186 -3.28 -18.32 -11.39
CA ARG A 186 -4.69 -18.46 -11.74
C ARG A 186 -5.46 -17.17 -11.43
N LEU A 187 -5.27 -16.62 -10.23
CA LEU A 187 -5.96 -15.41 -9.79
C LEU A 187 -5.64 -14.19 -10.68
N ALA A 188 -4.37 -14.00 -11.04
CA ALA A 188 -3.94 -12.94 -11.95
C ALA A 188 -4.60 -13.06 -13.33
N LEU A 189 -4.66 -14.28 -13.88
CA LEU A 189 -5.30 -14.53 -15.18
C LEU A 189 -6.82 -14.32 -15.12
N GLU A 190 -7.49 -14.85 -14.09
CA GLU A 190 -8.95 -14.80 -13.99
C GLU A 190 -9.49 -13.39 -13.67
N ARG A 191 -8.74 -12.58 -12.91
CA ARG A 191 -9.23 -11.29 -12.42
C ARG A 191 -8.67 -10.09 -13.16
N ALA A 192 -7.50 -10.21 -13.76
CA ALA A 192 -6.84 -9.12 -14.48
C ALA A 192 -6.52 -9.46 -15.94
N GLU A 193 -6.82 -10.68 -16.40
CA GLU A 193 -6.51 -11.15 -17.76
C GLU A 193 -5.01 -11.09 -18.10
N VAL A 194 -4.14 -11.15 -17.08
CA VAL A 194 -2.68 -11.10 -17.23
C VAL A 194 -2.06 -12.46 -16.96
N GLU A 195 -1.34 -13.01 -17.94
CA GLU A 195 -0.51 -14.20 -17.75
C GLU A 195 0.79 -13.85 -17.04
N VAL A 196 1.01 -14.45 -15.85
CA VAL A 196 2.22 -14.22 -15.04
C VAL A 196 3.03 -15.50 -14.87
N GLU A 197 4.30 -15.47 -15.29
CA GLU A 197 5.15 -16.68 -15.28
C GLU A 197 5.62 -17.09 -13.87
N SER A 198 5.92 -16.14 -12.99
CA SER A 198 6.46 -16.42 -11.64
C SER A 198 5.88 -15.42 -10.63
N PRO A 199 4.57 -15.46 -10.36
CA PRO A 199 3.92 -14.46 -9.53
C PRO A 199 4.39 -14.55 -8.08
N ARG A 200 4.45 -13.39 -7.42
CA ARG A 200 4.68 -13.28 -5.98
C ARG A 200 3.70 -12.30 -5.38
N LEU A 201 3.12 -12.66 -4.24
CA LEU A 201 2.39 -11.73 -3.40
C LEU A 201 3.39 -10.77 -2.77
N VAL A 202 3.26 -9.48 -3.05
CA VAL A 202 4.20 -8.43 -2.63
C VAL A 202 3.58 -7.40 -1.70
N GLY A 203 2.26 -7.31 -1.67
CA GLY A 203 1.52 -6.35 -0.88
C GLY A 203 0.21 -6.89 -0.35
N VAL A 204 -0.15 -6.47 0.85
CA VAL A 204 -1.47 -6.68 1.43
C VAL A 204 -1.87 -5.44 2.22
N ASP A 205 -3.05 -4.93 1.93
CA ASP A 205 -3.69 -3.87 2.70
C ASP A 205 -5.20 -4.17 2.84
N PRO A 206 -5.96 -3.36 3.58
CA PRO A 206 -7.36 -3.64 3.83
C PRO A 206 -8.23 -3.78 2.60
N LEU A 207 -7.85 -3.22 1.46
CA LEU A 207 -8.66 -3.25 0.24
C LEU A 207 -8.29 -4.42 -0.68
N GLY A 208 -7.20 -5.16 -0.41
CA GLY A 208 -6.78 -6.23 -1.30
C GLY A 208 -5.32 -6.63 -1.21
N LEU A 209 -4.87 -7.27 -2.28
CA LEU A 209 -3.52 -7.82 -2.42
C LEU A 209 -2.86 -7.40 -3.73
N ASP A 210 -1.53 -7.38 -3.73
CA ASP A 210 -0.71 -7.00 -4.87
C ASP A 210 0.14 -8.17 -5.34
N ILE A 211 -0.03 -8.57 -6.60
CA ILE A 211 0.73 -9.65 -7.25
C ILE A 211 1.76 -9.04 -8.18
N ARG A 212 3.04 -9.24 -7.88
CA ARG A 212 4.11 -8.82 -8.78
C ARG A 212 4.23 -9.79 -9.96
N GLY A 213 4.02 -9.26 -11.16
CA GLY A 213 4.40 -9.86 -12.42
C GLY A 213 5.77 -9.40 -12.90
N ARG A 214 6.12 -9.73 -14.15
CA ARG A 214 7.42 -9.33 -14.71
C ARG A 214 7.49 -7.84 -15.06
N PHE A 215 6.39 -7.27 -15.53
CA PHE A 215 6.33 -5.91 -16.05
C PHE A 215 5.48 -4.96 -15.20
N GLU A 216 4.60 -5.51 -14.37
CA GLU A 216 3.62 -4.74 -13.61
C GLU A 216 3.27 -5.42 -12.29
N VAL A 217 2.59 -4.66 -11.44
CA VAL A 217 1.99 -5.14 -10.20
C VAL A 217 0.48 -5.15 -10.40
N ILE A 218 -0.12 -6.31 -10.20
CA ILE A 218 -1.55 -6.55 -10.42
C ILE A 218 -2.26 -6.45 -9.07
N ARG A 219 -3.24 -5.55 -8.98
CA ARG A 219 -4.08 -5.38 -7.79
C ARG A 219 -5.29 -6.28 -7.85
N ILE A 220 -5.52 -7.09 -6.81
CA ILE A 220 -6.75 -7.87 -6.64
C ILE A 220 -7.49 -7.38 -5.39
N GLY A 221 -8.69 -6.86 -5.58
CA GLY A 221 -9.53 -6.35 -4.49
C GLY A 221 -10.12 -7.46 -3.61
N PHE A 222 -10.27 -7.18 -2.32
CA PHE A 222 -11.14 -7.95 -1.44
C PHE A 222 -12.60 -7.57 -1.67
N GLU A 223 -13.53 -8.50 -1.43
CA GLU A 223 -14.97 -8.22 -1.52
C GLU A 223 -15.42 -7.23 -0.45
N THR A 224 -14.81 -7.32 0.72
CA THR A 224 -15.04 -6.45 1.87
C THR A 224 -13.71 -6.10 2.50
N PRO A 225 -13.53 -4.89 3.01
CA PRO A 225 -12.24 -4.52 3.56
C PRO A 225 -11.82 -5.35 4.79
N ALA A 226 -10.54 -5.68 4.85
CA ALA A 226 -9.94 -6.45 5.94
C ALA A 226 -9.28 -5.52 6.98
N GLY A 227 -9.89 -5.40 8.15
CA GLY A 227 -9.39 -4.51 9.21
C GLY A 227 -8.22 -5.05 10.04
N ASP A 228 -7.95 -6.36 9.96
CA ASP A 228 -6.90 -7.04 10.72
C ASP A 228 -6.31 -8.24 9.96
N GLN A 229 -5.28 -8.84 10.54
CA GLN A 229 -4.55 -9.97 9.95
C GLN A 229 -5.46 -11.19 9.70
N ASP A 230 -6.38 -11.51 10.60
CA ASP A 230 -7.22 -12.70 10.49
C ASP A 230 -8.27 -12.51 9.39
N ALA A 231 -8.90 -11.33 9.34
CA ALA A 231 -9.80 -10.95 8.27
C ALA A 231 -9.10 -10.97 6.90
N ALA A 232 -7.87 -10.43 6.83
CA ALA A 232 -7.07 -10.44 5.61
C ALA A 232 -6.73 -11.87 5.18
N ALA A 233 -6.31 -12.74 6.11
CA ALA A 233 -6.02 -14.14 5.82
C ALA A 233 -7.24 -14.89 5.28
N ILE A 234 -8.43 -14.64 5.83
CA ILE A 234 -9.69 -15.22 5.35
C ILE A 234 -10.00 -14.75 3.91
N GLN A 235 -9.89 -13.45 3.63
CA GLN A 235 -10.12 -12.90 2.30
C GLN A 235 -9.12 -13.45 1.27
N ILE A 236 -7.83 -13.51 1.64
CA ILE A 236 -6.79 -14.13 0.81
C ILE A 236 -7.11 -15.60 0.53
N ALA A 237 -7.47 -16.38 1.55
CA ALA A 237 -7.82 -17.79 1.36
C ALA A 237 -9.00 -17.96 0.40
N ARG A 238 -10.07 -17.15 0.52
CA ARG A 238 -11.22 -17.16 -0.40
C ARG A 238 -10.80 -16.89 -1.85
N LEU A 239 -9.98 -15.87 -2.09
CA LEU A 239 -9.48 -15.56 -3.43
C LEU A 239 -8.64 -16.71 -4.01
N LEU A 240 -7.79 -17.34 -3.20
CA LEU A 240 -6.89 -18.41 -3.63
C LEU A 240 -7.57 -19.77 -3.76
N ASP A 241 -8.62 -20.06 -3.01
CA ASP A 241 -9.36 -21.33 -3.12
C ASP A 241 -10.48 -21.26 -4.19
N GLY A 242 -10.90 -20.05 -4.56
CA GLY A 242 -12.00 -19.79 -5.50
C GLY A 242 -13.38 -19.96 -4.85
N ASP A 243 -14.43 -19.48 -5.53
CA ASP A 243 -15.82 -19.72 -5.13
C ASP A 243 -16.15 -21.21 -5.33
N ARG A 244 -16.04 -22.00 -4.26
CA ARG A 244 -16.50 -23.39 -4.20
C ARG A 244 -17.90 -23.51 -3.63
#